data_AF-A0A2S1T234-F1
#
_entry.id   AF-A0A2S1T234-F1
#
_cell.length_a   1.000
_cell.length_b   1.000
_cell.length_c   1.000
_cell.angle_alpha   90.00
_cell.angle_beta   90.00
_cell.angle_gamma   90.00
#
_symmetry.space_group_name_H-M   'P 1'
#
loop_
_entity.id
_entity.type
_entity.pdbx_description
1 polymer ?
#
loop_
_entity_poly.entity_id
_entity_poly.type
_entity_poly.pdbx_seq_one_letter_code
_entity_poly.pdbx_strand_id
1 'polypeptide(L)'
;MCGGGSKGLAVSRTPSRPHPLAAYAEKIDVEAVYTLRQVAGLMELAPSSVQAMARHGWLPGSRVRPHARGGRRYTWTGKQLLRLANRPIRVAFDHELFSPTTLYRVGCRCQTCVDAHTVESRERRHRLSDEAFPEEKQKRLLGLVADQMPVAEAAAAVGVTLGQVYGRANWDPSFAEELDEAAWSLCVLGPDSPGCSTPSGYRGYARGRDPRPACRGTGCREWRRETSQQARAAA
;
A
#
# COMPACT_ATOMS: atom_id res chain seq x y z
N MET A 1 40.87 1.12 -2.91
CA MET A 1 41.22 1.69 -4.22
C MET A 1 40.03 1.45 -5.16
N CYS A 2 39.19 2.47 -5.37
CA CYS A 2 38.05 2.40 -6.29
C CYS A 2 38.45 3.16 -7.56
N GLY A 3 38.56 2.44 -8.67
CA GLY A 3 39.01 2.97 -9.95
C GLY A 3 38.06 4.05 -10.48
N GLY A 4 38.64 5.22 -10.76
CA GLY A 4 37.99 6.33 -11.45
C GLY A 4 37.74 5.95 -12.91
N GLY A 5 36.54 5.42 -13.18
CA GLY A 5 36.00 5.35 -14.52
C GLY A 5 35.27 6.64 -14.83
N SER A 6 35.90 7.51 -15.61
CA SER A 6 35.30 8.71 -16.21
C SER A 6 34.15 8.28 -17.13
N LYS A 7 32.97 8.04 -16.57
CA LYS A 7 31.73 7.89 -17.34
C LYS A 7 31.49 9.23 -18.02
N GLY A 8 31.69 9.28 -19.33
CA GLY A 8 31.08 10.32 -20.15
C GLY A 8 29.61 10.39 -19.76
N LEU A 9 29.19 11.55 -19.24
CA LEU A 9 27.81 11.82 -18.90
C LEU A 9 27.00 11.60 -20.18
N ALA A 10 26.46 10.39 -20.32
CA ALA A 10 25.45 10.10 -21.31
C ALA A 10 24.29 11.01 -20.95
N VAL A 11 24.22 12.17 -21.61
CA VAL A 11 23.10 13.10 -21.56
C VAL A 11 21.91 12.25 -21.97
N SER A 12 21.22 11.72 -20.97
CA SER A 12 20.06 10.88 -21.15
C SER A 12 19.06 11.77 -21.85
N ARG A 13 18.90 11.59 -23.17
CA ARG A 13 17.94 12.33 -23.99
C ARG A 13 16.58 12.09 -23.36
N THR A 14 16.16 13.05 -22.53
CA THR A 14 14.89 12.96 -21.84
C THR A 14 13.82 12.88 -22.93
N PRO A 15 13.03 11.81 -23.00
CA PRO A 15 12.04 11.68 -24.06
C PRO A 15 11.10 12.88 -23.97
N SER A 16 10.99 13.64 -25.06
CA SER A 16 10.08 14.78 -25.13
C SER A 16 8.66 14.22 -25.09
N ARG A 17 8.05 14.26 -23.91
CA ARG A 17 6.65 13.85 -23.76
C ARG A 17 5.76 15.01 -24.22
N PRO A 18 4.68 14.73 -24.98
CA PRO A 18 3.68 15.74 -25.26
C PRO A 18 3.13 16.28 -23.94
N HIS A 19 2.82 17.57 -23.89
CA HIS A 19 2.21 18.17 -22.72
C HIS A 19 0.90 17.43 -22.40
N PRO A 20 0.54 17.18 -21.13
CA PRO A 20 -0.77 16.60 -20.77
C PRO A 20 -2.00 17.37 -21.30
N LEU A 21 -1.83 18.63 -21.74
CA LEU A 21 -2.89 19.45 -22.33
C LEU A 21 -3.05 19.20 -23.83
N ALA A 22 -2.06 18.57 -24.48
CA ALA A 22 -2.06 18.35 -25.93
C ALA A 22 -3.30 17.58 -26.38
N ALA A 23 -3.73 16.58 -25.60
CA ALA A 23 -4.94 15.80 -25.88
C ALA A 23 -6.26 16.59 -25.78
N TYR A 24 -6.23 17.80 -25.20
CA TYR A 24 -7.40 18.64 -24.97
C TYR A 24 -7.35 19.95 -25.77
N ALA A 25 -6.38 20.10 -26.70
CA ALA A 25 -6.16 21.35 -27.44
C ALA A 25 -7.42 21.83 -28.18
N GLU A 26 -8.16 20.91 -28.80
CA GLU A 26 -9.38 21.22 -29.56
C GLU A 26 -10.55 21.71 -28.68
N LYS A 27 -10.52 21.39 -27.38
CA LYS A 27 -11.55 21.79 -26.41
C LYS A 27 -11.25 23.16 -25.76
N ILE A 28 -10.11 23.77 -26.07
CA ILE A 28 -9.71 25.05 -25.48
C ILE A 28 -10.22 26.19 -26.36
N ASP A 29 -11.15 26.97 -25.82
CA ASP A 29 -11.54 28.25 -26.39
C ASP A 29 -10.41 29.26 -26.18
N VAL A 30 -9.90 29.78 -27.29
CA VAL A 30 -8.78 30.72 -27.38
C VAL A 30 -9.01 32.00 -26.55
N GLU A 31 -10.24 32.52 -26.54
CA GLU A 31 -10.57 33.81 -25.93
C GLU A 31 -11.05 33.67 -24.47
N ALA A 32 -11.35 32.46 -24.02
CA ALA A 32 -11.80 32.21 -22.65
C ALA A 32 -10.68 32.36 -21.61
N VAL A 33 -11.08 32.70 -20.38
CA VAL A 33 -10.20 32.64 -19.19
C VAL A 33 -10.59 31.45 -18.33
N TYR A 34 -9.63 30.57 -18.12
CA TYR A 34 -9.78 29.35 -17.34
C TYR A 34 -9.26 29.55 -15.92
N THR A 35 -10.09 29.18 -14.95
CA THR A 35 -9.69 28.99 -13.56
C THR A 35 -9.14 27.58 -13.33
N LEU A 36 -8.47 27.36 -12.21
CA LEU A 36 -7.95 26.05 -11.81
C LEU A 36 -9.01 24.93 -11.86
N ARG A 37 -10.25 25.21 -11.43
CA ARG A 37 -11.34 24.21 -11.48
C ARG A 37 -11.78 23.92 -12.92
N GLN A 38 -11.81 24.93 -13.78
CA GLN A 38 -12.17 24.74 -15.20
C GLN A 38 -11.09 23.96 -15.95
N VAL A 39 -9.81 24.21 -15.68
CA VAL A 39 -8.71 23.39 -16.22
C VAL A 39 -8.79 21.95 -15.71
N ALA A 40 -9.09 21.76 -14.42
CA ALA A 40 -9.29 20.43 -13.85
C ALA A 40 -10.46 19.69 -14.51
N GLY A 41 -11.58 20.36 -14.75
CA GLY A 41 -12.71 19.81 -15.49
C GLY A 41 -12.37 19.48 -16.95
N LEU A 42 -11.64 20.38 -17.64
CA LEU A 42 -11.19 20.18 -19.02
C LEU A 42 -10.34 18.91 -19.16
N MET A 43 -9.46 18.65 -18.20
CA MET A 43 -8.55 17.50 -18.20
C MET A 43 -9.10 16.26 -17.52
N GLU A 44 -10.32 16.33 -16.96
CA GLU A 44 -10.92 15.26 -16.14
C GLU A 44 -10.03 14.83 -14.96
N LEU A 45 -9.34 15.80 -14.34
CA LEU A 45 -8.46 15.59 -13.19
C LEU A 45 -9.02 16.20 -11.91
N ALA A 46 -8.54 15.71 -10.77
CA ALA A 46 -8.80 16.37 -9.50
C ALA A 46 -8.17 17.78 -9.47
N PRO A 47 -8.85 18.80 -8.90
CA PRO A 47 -8.28 20.16 -8.78
C PRO A 47 -6.92 20.21 -8.08
N SER A 48 -6.69 19.33 -7.10
CA SER A 48 -5.40 19.20 -6.40
C SER A 48 -4.25 18.81 -7.33
N SER A 49 -4.51 17.94 -8.32
CA SER A 49 -3.52 17.52 -9.33
C SER A 49 -3.11 18.69 -10.23
N VAL A 50 -4.09 19.47 -10.73
CA VAL A 50 -3.82 20.66 -11.53
C VAL A 50 -3.09 21.73 -10.70
N GLN A 51 -3.43 21.87 -9.41
CA GLN A 51 -2.71 22.76 -8.51
C GLN A 51 -1.23 22.36 -8.36
N ALA A 52 -0.95 21.07 -8.23
CA ALA A 52 0.43 20.58 -8.18
C ALA A 52 1.16 20.89 -9.48
N MET A 53 0.55 20.62 -10.64
CA MET A 53 1.11 20.97 -11.95
C MET A 53 1.44 22.47 -12.06
N ALA A 54 0.56 23.35 -11.60
CA ALA A 54 0.79 24.78 -11.60
C ALA A 54 1.94 25.20 -10.67
N ARG A 55 2.02 24.61 -9.47
CA ARG A 55 3.08 24.91 -8.49
C ARG A 55 4.45 24.42 -8.94
N HIS A 56 4.51 23.29 -9.63
CA HIS A 56 5.75 22.69 -10.13
C HIS A 56 6.13 23.17 -11.53
N GLY A 57 5.46 24.20 -12.06
CA GLY A 57 5.84 24.86 -13.31
C GLY A 57 5.42 24.13 -14.59
N TRP A 58 4.58 23.09 -14.48
CA TRP A 58 4.02 22.39 -15.65
C TRP A 58 2.88 23.20 -16.29
N LEU A 59 2.13 23.94 -15.48
CA LEU A 59 1.08 24.85 -15.92
C LEU A 59 1.34 26.26 -15.39
N PRO A 60 2.38 26.96 -15.88
CA PRO A 60 2.65 28.32 -15.43
C PRO A 60 1.44 29.19 -15.79
N GLY A 61 0.83 29.80 -14.77
CA GLY A 61 -0.36 30.63 -14.90
C GLY A 61 -0.24 31.91 -14.12
N SER A 62 -1.00 32.92 -14.52
CA SER A 62 -1.06 34.18 -13.80
C SER A 62 -1.81 33.98 -12.48
N ARG A 63 -1.31 34.58 -11.40
CA ARG A 63 -1.97 34.58 -10.10
C ARG A 63 -2.76 35.86 -9.92
N VAL A 64 -4.06 35.80 -10.18
CA VAL A 64 -4.96 36.96 -10.07
C VAL A 64 -5.70 36.89 -8.73
N ARG A 65 -5.99 38.06 -8.15
CA ARG A 65 -6.82 38.19 -6.95
C ARG A 65 -8.24 38.60 -7.37
N PRO A 66 -9.21 37.67 -7.45
CA PRO A 66 -10.53 38.00 -8.01
C PRO A 66 -11.41 38.86 -7.09
N HIS A 67 -11.03 39.05 -5.81
CA HIS A 67 -11.78 39.84 -4.83
C HIS A 67 -10.83 40.42 -3.78
N ALA A 68 -11.14 41.62 -3.26
CA ALA A 68 -10.28 42.39 -2.35
C ALA A 68 -9.91 41.64 -1.06
N ARG A 69 -10.73 40.68 -0.61
CA ARG A 69 -10.48 39.84 0.58
C ARG A 69 -10.06 38.40 0.25
N GLY A 70 -9.94 38.04 -1.02
CA GLY A 70 -9.64 36.68 -1.47
C GLY A 70 -8.16 36.34 -1.56
N GLY A 71 -7.84 35.05 -1.47
CA GLY A 71 -6.52 34.54 -1.86
C GLY A 71 -6.28 34.64 -3.38
N ARG A 72 -5.01 34.71 -3.80
CA ARG A 72 -4.64 34.66 -5.22
C ARG A 72 -4.97 33.29 -5.80
N ARG A 73 -5.64 33.26 -6.95
CA ARG A 73 -5.98 32.04 -7.68
C ARG A 73 -5.21 32.00 -9.00
N TYR A 74 -4.85 30.80 -9.43
CA TYR A 74 -4.27 30.62 -10.75
C TYR A 74 -5.35 30.76 -11.82
N THR A 75 -5.03 31.51 -12.87
CA THR A 75 -5.85 31.73 -14.06
C THR A 75 -4.98 31.63 -15.30
N TRP A 76 -5.56 31.13 -16.39
CA TRP A 76 -4.91 31.01 -17.69
C TRP A 76 -5.85 31.52 -18.77
N THR A 77 -5.32 32.17 -19.79
CA THR A 77 -6.11 32.42 -21.01
C THR A 77 -6.08 31.18 -21.91
N GLY A 78 -7.08 31.02 -22.78
CA GLY A 78 -7.11 29.96 -23.78
C GLY A 78 -5.85 29.94 -24.65
N LYS A 79 -5.44 31.11 -25.14
CA LYS A 79 -4.15 31.32 -25.83
C LYS A 79 -2.94 30.78 -25.04
N GLN A 80 -2.89 31.00 -23.73
CA GLN A 80 -1.80 30.47 -22.89
C GLN A 80 -1.86 28.94 -22.79
N LEU A 81 -3.04 28.36 -22.56
CA LEU A 81 -3.20 26.91 -22.46
C LEU A 81 -2.85 26.20 -23.78
N LEU A 82 -3.26 26.74 -24.93
CA LEU A 82 -2.90 26.21 -26.24
C LEU A 82 -1.39 26.28 -26.50
N ARG A 83 -0.76 27.40 -26.13
CA ARG A 83 0.71 27.52 -26.22
C ARG A 83 1.40 26.47 -25.37
N LEU A 84 0.90 26.20 -24.16
CA LEU A 84 1.44 25.16 -23.29
C LEU A 84 1.20 23.76 -23.86
N ALA A 85 0.00 23.48 -24.37
CA ALA A 85 -0.37 22.21 -25.00
C ALA A 85 0.58 21.84 -26.15
N ASN A 86 0.97 22.84 -26.95
CA ASN A 86 1.86 22.66 -28.09
C ASN A 86 3.34 22.64 -27.74
N ARG A 87 3.72 22.94 -26.49
CA ARG A 87 5.12 22.98 -26.06
C ARG A 87 5.47 21.66 -25.37
N PRO A 88 6.46 20.89 -25.88
CA PRO A 88 6.89 19.69 -25.19
C PRO A 88 7.41 20.07 -23.81
N ILE A 89 6.91 19.38 -22.78
CA ILE A 89 7.37 19.60 -21.42
C ILE A 89 8.74 18.93 -21.29
N ARG A 90 9.77 19.74 -21.05
CA ARG A 90 11.08 19.25 -20.59
C ARG A 90 11.15 19.52 -19.10
N VAL A 91 10.64 18.58 -18.29
CA VAL A 91 10.90 18.62 -16.85
C VAL A 91 12.20 17.86 -16.62
N ALA A 92 13.28 18.62 -16.50
CA ALA A 92 14.52 18.11 -15.94
C ALA A 92 14.32 18.01 -14.43
N PHE A 93 14.23 16.78 -13.93
CA PHE A 93 14.30 16.52 -12.50
C PHE A 93 15.76 16.37 -12.13
N ASP A 94 16.26 17.29 -11.30
CA ASP A 94 17.63 17.24 -10.80
C ASP A 94 17.72 16.20 -9.67
N HIS A 95 18.31 15.05 -9.97
CA HIS A 95 18.50 13.93 -9.04
C HIS A 95 19.74 14.10 -8.15
N GLU A 96 20.58 15.11 -8.42
CA GLU A 96 21.71 15.45 -7.55
C GLU A 96 21.26 16.40 -6.43
N LEU A 97 20.36 17.32 -6.75
CA LEU A 97 19.86 18.30 -5.79
C LEU A 97 18.75 17.77 -4.87
N PHE A 98 17.90 16.86 -5.36
CA PHE A 98 16.72 16.40 -4.62
C PHE A 98 16.73 14.89 -4.39
N SER A 99 16.25 14.47 -3.21
CA SER A 99 16.09 13.04 -2.92
C SER A 99 15.08 12.37 -3.87
N PRO A 100 15.29 11.10 -4.25
CA PRO A 100 14.38 10.37 -5.15
C PRO A 100 12.92 10.36 -4.67
N THR A 101 12.70 10.29 -3.36
CA THR A 101 11.37 10.35 -2.74
C THR A 101 10.68 11.71 -2.98
N THR A 102 11.43 12.81 -2.88
CA THR A 102 10.93 14.16 -3.17
C THR A 102 10.58 14.28 -4.65
N LEU A 103 11.47 13.80 -5.51
CA LEU A 103 11.28 13.78 -6.96
C LEU A 103 10.04 12.95 -7.35
N TYR A 104 9.80 11.83 -6.70
CA TYR A 104 8.59 11.05 -6.88
C TYR A 104 7.33 11.88 -6.57
N ARG A 105 7.30 12.61 -5.45
CA ARG A 105 6.14 13.43 -5.06
C ARG A 105 5.84 14.55 -6.06
N VAL A 106 6.85 15.11 -6.71
CA VAL A 106 6.70 16.15 -7.74
C VAL A 106 6.47 15.60 -9.16
N GLY A 107 6.40 14.27 -9.31
CA GLY A 107 5.96 13.61 -10.54
C GLY A 107 7.05 12.86 -11.32
N CYS A 108 8.28 12.76 -10.82
CA CYS A 108 9.26 11.86 -11.40
C CYS A 108 8.80 10.40 -11.25
N ARG A 109 8.93 9.61 -12.31
CA ARG A 109 8.51 8.20 -12.37
C ARG A 109 9.61 7.29 -12.91
N CYS A 110 10.87 7.72 -12.82
CA CYS A 110 11.99 6.83 -13.11
C CYS A 110 12.05 5.71 -12.06
N GLN A 111 12.68 4.59 -12.40
CA GLN A 111 12.73 3.40 -11.53
C GLN A 111 13.25 3.74 -10.12
N THR A 112 14.36 4.49 -10.03
CA THR A 112 14.96 4.91 -8.76
C THR A 112 14.00 5.69 -7.86
N CYS A 113 13.21 6.61 -8.42
CA CYS A 113 12.22 7.39 -7.66
C CYS A 113 11.03 6.53 -7.22
N VAL A 114 10.57 5.61 -8.08
CA VAL A 114 9.48 4.67 -7.76
C VAL A 114 9.90 3.71 -6.65
N ASP A 115 11.11 3.17 -6.73
CA ASP A 115 11.68 2.27 -5.73
C ASP A 115 11.81 2.97 -4.37
N ALA A 116 12.39 4.17 -4.36
CA ALA A 116 12.53 4.96 -3.13
C ALA A 116 11.18 5.26 -2.47
N HIS A 117 10.16 5.61 -3.25
CA HIS A 117 8.81 5.80 -2.71
C HIS A 117 8.19 4.50 -2.19
N THR A 118 8.43 3.38 -2.87
CA THR A 118 7.92 2.07 -2.45
C THR A 118 8.54 1.64 -1.12
N VAL A 119 9.84 1.88 -0.94
CA VAL A 119 10.56 1.65 0.33
C VAL A 119 9.98 2.54 1.42
N GLU A 120 9.93 3.87 1.22
CA GLU A 120 9.37 4.81 2.22
C GLU A 120 7.92 4.43 2.60
N SER A 121 7.10 4.07 1.61
CA SER A 121 5.70 3.68 1.86
C SER A 121 5.59 2.35 2.61
N ARG A 122 6.52 1.42 2.38
CA ARG A 122 6.59 0.16 3.12
C ARG A 122 7.00 0.42 4.57
N GLU A 123 8.08 1.15 4.80
CA GLU A 123 8.56 1.53 6.14
C GLU A 123 7.50 2.28 6.94
N ARG A 124 6.82 3.24 6.31
CA ARG A 124 5.71 3.95 6.95
C ARG A 124 4.60 3.01 7.38
N ARG A 125 4.21 2.04 6.53
CA ARG A 125 3.18 1.06 6.88
C ARG A 125 3.64 0.13 8.01
N HIS A 126 4.90 -0.28 8.01
CA HIS A 126 5.46 -1.09 9.10
C HIS A 126 5.43 -0.34 10.42
N ARG A 127 5.90 0.92 10.45
CA ARG A 127 5.83 1.75 11.66
C ARG A 127 4.40 1.94 12.19
N LEU A 128 3.44 2.22 11.30
CA LEU A 128 2.03 2.31 11.70
C LEU A 128 1.49 0.97 12.24
N SER A 129 1.97 -0.15 11.69
CA SER A 129 1.64 -1.49 12.19
C SER A 129 2.27 -1.77 13.55
N ASP A 130 3.52 -1.33 13.78
CA ASP A 130 4.21 -1.43 15.07
C ASP A 130 3.50 -0.61 16.15
N GLU A 131 3.10 0.63 15.83
CA GLU A 131 2.33 1.49 16.74
C GLU A 131 0.97 0.87 17.11
N ALA A 132 0.29 0.22 16.16
CA ALA A 132 -1.02 -0.39 16.39
C ALA A 132 -0.94 -1.76 17.09
N PHE A 133 0.12 -2.53 16.82
CA PHE A 133 0.35 -3.87 17.35
C PHE A 133 1.80 -4.01 17.86
N PRO A 134 2.12 -3.35 18.99
CA PRO A 134 3.47 -3.36 19.56
C PRO A 134 3.85 -4.72 20.14
N GLU A 135 5.14 -4.90 20.41
CA GLU A 135 5.74 -6.18 20.85
C GLU A 135 5.06 -6.75 22.11
N GLU A 136 4.64 -5.92 23.05
CA GLU A 136 3.95 -6.39 24.26
C GLU A 136 2.60 -7.03 23.95
N LYS A 137 1.85 -6.47 22.98
CA LYS A 137 0.60 -7.06 22.52
C LYS A 137 0.86 -8.35 21.74
N GLN A 138 1.95 -8.42 20.97
CA GLN A 138 2.35 -9.62 20.24
C GLN A 138 2.60 -10.77 21.21
N LYS A 139 3.47 -10.57 22.21
CA LYS A 139 3.76 -11.56 23.26
C LYS A 139 2.52 -12.00 24.00
N ARG A 140 1.64 -11.06 24.36
CA ARG A 140 0.36 -11.39 25.02
C ARG A 140 -0.55 -12.23 24.13
N LEU A 141 -0.65 -11.90 22.83
CA LEU A 141 -1.43 -12.68 21.87
C LEU A 141 -0.88 -14.10 21.75
N LEU A 142 0.43 -14.25 21.58
CA LEU A 142 1.09 -15.54 21.46
C LEU A 142 0.86 -16.41 22.69
N GLY A 143 0.95 -15.83 23.90
CA GLY A 143 0.62 -16.51 25.15
C GLY A 143 -0.82 -17.01 25.19
N LEU A 144 -1.80 -16.17 24.83
CA LEU A 144 -3.20 -16.60 24.75
C LEU A 144 -3.41 -17.73 23.75
N VAL A 145 -2.75 -17.67 22.59
CA VAL A 145 -2.83 -18.73 21.57
C VAL A 145 -2.19 -20.02 22.07
N ALA A 146 -1.05 -19.95 22.76
CA ALA A 146 -0.40 -21.10 23.39
C ALA A 146 -1.28 -21.72 24.50
N ASP A 147 -2.03 -20.90 25.24
CA ASP A 147 -3.10 -21.33 26.17
C ASP A 147 -4.36 -21.84 25.47
N GLN A 148 -4.22 -22.17 24.18
CA GLN A 148 -5.25 -22.74 23.31
C GLN A 148 -6.42 -21.79 23.03
N MET A 149 -6.27 -20.47 23.17
CA MET A 149 -7.26 -19.52 22.71
C MET A 149 -7.21 -19.40 21.17
N PRO A 150 -8.35 -19.40 20.47
CA PRO A 150 -8.36 -19.19 19.01
C PRO A 150 -7.75 -17.83 18.65
N VAL A 151 -6.95 -17.76 17.58
CA VAL A 151 -6.24 -16.53 17.16
C VAL A 151 -7.18 -15.33 17.02
N ALA A 152 -8.40 -15.52 16.53
CA ALA A 152 -9.40 -14.45 16.40
C ALA A 152 -9.85 -13.90 17.76
N GLU A 153 -10.05 -14.77 18.76
CA GLU A 153 -10.42 -14.37 20.12
C GLU A 153 -9.24 -13.74 20.84
N ALA A 154 -8.03 -14.30 20.69
CA ALA A 154 -6.80 -13.73 21.23
C ALA A 154 -6.52 -12.32 20.67
N ALA A 155 -6.72 -12.12 19.37
CA ALA A 155 -6.61 -10.81 18.73
C ALA A 155 -7.59 -9.80 19.34
N ALA A 156 -8.86 -10.18 19.49
CA ALA A 156 -9.86 -9.34 20.13
C ALA A 156 -9.48 -9.02 21.59
N ALA A 157 -8.97 -10.00 22.34
CA ALA A 157 -8.56 -9.84 23.74
C ALA A 157 -7.37 -8.87 23.94
N VAL A 158 -6.45 -8.77 22.97
CA VAL A 158 -5.35 -7.78 23.00
C VAL A 158 -5.71 -6.46 22.30
N GLY A 159 -6.95 -6.32 21.82
CA GLY A 159 -7.45 -5.11 21.17
C GLY A 159 -6.80 -4.87 19.81
N VAL A 160 -6.63 -5.92 19.00
CA VAL A 160 -6.22 -5.83 17.59
C VAL A 160 -7.16 -6.64 16.71
N THR A 161 -7.18 -6.33 15.41
CA THR A 161 -7.96 -7.08 14.43
C THR A 161 -7.19 -8.29 13.92
N LEU A 162 -7.91 -9.33 13.50
CA LEU A 162 -7.30 -10.51 12.88
C LEU A 162 -6.45 -10.17 11.65
N GLY A 163 -6.86 -9.16 10.88
CA GLY A 163 -6.11 -8.67 9.72
C GLY A 163 -4.76 -8.04 10.11
N GLN A 164 -4.66 -7.39 11.27
CA GLN A 164 -3.38 -6.87 11.77
C GLN A 164 -2.43 -7.99 12.17
N VAL A 165 -2.93 -9.08 12.77
CA VAL A 165 -2.12 -10.24 13.16
C VAL A 165 -1.51 -10.93 11.95
N TYR A 166 -2.32 -11.31 10.97
CA TYR A 166 -1.81 -11.95 9.75
C TYR A 166 -1.07 -10.98 8.84
N GLY A 167 -1.45 -9.70 8.86
CA GLY A 167 -0.70 -8.64 8.22
C GLY A 167 0.74 -8.58 8.74
N ARG A 168 0.92 -8.63 10.07
CA ARG A 168 2.23 -8.72 10.74
C ARG A 168 3.00 -9.98 10.33
N ALA A 169 2.40 -11.15 10.51
CA ALA A 169 3.03 -12.43 10.15
C ALA A 169 3.49 -12.49 8.68
N ASN A 170 2.79 -11.82 7.77
CA ASN A 170 3.20 -11.80 6.36
C ASN A 170 4.52 -11.04 6.09
N TRP A 171 4.92 -10.09 6.92
CA TRP A 171 6.16 -9.31 6.72
C TRP A 171 7.21 -9.48 7.82
N ASP A 172 6.84 -10.07 8.95
CA ASP A 172 7.70 -10.37 10.10
C ASP A 172 7.82 -11.89 10.28
N PRO A 173 8.87 -12.52 9.70
CA PRO A 173 9.01 -13.98 9.71
C PRO A 173 9.16 -14.55 11.13
N SER A 174 9.83 -13.83 12.04
CA SER A 174 10.02 -14.29 13.43
C SER A 174 8.67 -14.38 14.15
N PHE A 175 7.84 -13.34 14.02
CA PHE A 175 6.50 -13.37 14.60
C PHE A 175 5.61 -14.46 13.95
N ALA A 176 5.77 -14.71 12.65
CA ALA A 176 5.04 -15.77 11.96
C ALA A 176 5.39 -17.16 12.51
N GLU A 177 6.68 -17.45 12.69
CA GLU A 177 7.15 -18.72 13.26
C GLU A 177 6.63 -18.90 14.70
N GLU A 178 6.70 -17.87 15.54
CA GLU A 178 6.17 -17.92 16.91
C GLU A 178 4.65 -18.13 16.94
N LEU A 179 3.92 -17.49 16.03
CA LEU A 179 2.47 -17.65 15.91
C LEU A 179 2.09 -19.06 15.45
N ASP A 180 2.83 -19.62 14.51
CA ASP A 180 2.63 -20.99 14.03
C ASP A 180 2.92 -22.02 15.13
N GLU A 181 4.01 -21.84 15.89
CA GLU A 181 4.34 -22.69 17.04
C GLU A 181 3.26 -22.61 18.14
N ALA A 182 2.82 -21.40 18.51
CA ALA A 182 1.74 -21.24 19.48
C ALA A 182 0.43 -21.90 19.01
N ALA A 183 0.11 -21.76 17.71
CA ALA A 183 -1.07 -22.34 17.10
C ALA A 183 -0.94 -23.86 16.88
N TRP A 184 0.25 -24.44 16.95
CA TRP A 184 0.48 -25.88 16.80
C TRP A 184 -0.30 -26.70 17.83
N SER A 185 -0.40 -26.17 19.05
CA SER A 185 -1.21 -26.75 20.15
C SER A 185 -2.70 -26.88 19.81
N LEU A 186 -3.19 -26.11 18.83
CA LEU A 186 -4.57 -26.13 18.33
C LEU A 186 -4.77 -27.13 17.19
N CYS A 187 -3.70 -27.72 16.64
CA CYS A 187 -3.80 -28.58 15.47
C CYS A 187 -4.41 -29.94 15.80
N VAL A 188 -5.56 -30.22 15.19
CA VAL A 188 -6.28 -31.48 15.40
C VAL A 188 -5.75 -32.65 14.57
N LEU A 189 -4.90 -32.39 13.58
CA LEU A 189 -4.25 -33.43 12.76
C LEU A 189 -3.04 -34.10 13.44
N GLY A 190 -2.64 -33.64 14.63
CA GLY A 190 -1.46 -34.13 15.33
C GLY A 190 -0.20 -33.39 14.89
N PRO A 191 0.85 -33.41 15.73
CA PRO A 191 2.03 -32.56 15.56
C PRO A 191 2.89 -32.89 14.34
N ASP A 192 2.64 -34.01 13.64
CA ASP A 192 3.45 -34.43 12.49
C ASP A 192 2.73 -34.23 11.14
N SER A 193 1.54 -33.62 11.15
CA SER A 193 0.75 -33.47 9.93
C SER A 193 1.13 -32.22 9.14
N PRO A 194 1.53 -32.32 7.86
CA PRO A 194 1.86 -31.17 7.01
C PRO A 194 0.64 -30.27 6.70
N GLY A 195 -0.56 -30.65 7.14
CA GLY A 195 -1.76 -29.83 7.05
C GLY A 195 -1.96 -28.88 8.23
N CYS A 196 -1.20 -29.03 9.33
CA CYS A 196 -1.15 -28.05 10.42
C CYS A 196 -0.64 -26.69 9.90
N SER A 197 -1.01 -25.58 10.57
CA SER A 197 -0.76 -24.18 10.18
C SER A 197 -1.32 -23.69 8.82
N THR A 198 -1.90 -24.55 7.98
CA THR A 198 -2.55 -24.10 6.73
C THR A 198 -4.01 -23.68 6.93
N PRO A 199 -4.53 -22.66 6.20
CA PRO A 199 -5.95 -22.30 6.21
C PRO A 199 -6.89 -23.47 5.88
N SER A 200 -6.41 -24.42 5.07
CA SER A 200 -7.09 -25.67 4.71
C SER A 200 -7.23 -26.64 5.89
N GLY A 201 -6.20 -26.78 6.73
CA GLY A 201 -6.26 -27.60 7.94
C GLY A 201 -7.35 -27.16 8.92
N TYR A 202 -7.57 -25.85 9.03
CA TYR A 202 -8.59 -25.25 9.90
C TYR A 202 -10.02 -25.32 9.35
N ARG A 203 -10.22 -25.52 8.03
CA ARG A 203 -11.58 -25.53 7.43
C ARG A 203 -12.31 -26.86 7.55
N GLY A 204 -11.63 -27.96 7.84
CA GLY A 204 -12.23 -29.29 7.83
C GLY A 204 -12.79 -29.69 6.46
N TYR A 205 -13.40 -30.87 6.39
CA TYR A 205 -13.93 -31.47 5.16
C TYR A 205 -15.20 -32.26 5.52
N ALA A 206 -16.37 -31.72 5.18
CA ALA A 206 -17.66 -32.36 5.49
C ALA A 206 -17.93 -33.65 4.69
N ARG A 207 -17.11 -33.94 3.66
CA ARG A 207 -17.24 -35.10 2.77
C ARG A 207 -15.85 -35.71 2.53
N GLY A 208 -15.76 -37.04 2.49
CA GLY A 208 -14.51 -37.76 2.24
C GLY A 208 -14.46 -39.10 2.98
N ARG A 209 -13.34 -39.82 2.86
CA ARG A 209 -13.09 -41.09 3.56
C ARG A 209 -13.05 -40.90 5.09
N ASP A 210 -12.59 -39.72 5.52
CA ASP A 210 -12.57 -39.28 6.92
C ASP A 210 -13.21 -37.88 7.01
N PRO A 211 -14.55 -37.77 7.08
CA PRO A 211 -15.23 -36.50 7.23
C PRO A 211 -14.87 -35.87 8.58
N ARG A 212 -14.52 -34.58 8.55
CA ARG A 212 -14.06 -33.82 9.71
C ARG A 212 -14.70 -32.44 9.73
N PRO A 213 -15.24 -31.98 10.86
CA PRO A 213 -15.87 -30.67 10.95
C PRO A 213 -14.85 -29.56 10.74
N ALA A 214 -15.34 -28.38 10.36
CA ALA A 214 -14.53 -27.17 10.33
C ALA A 214 -14.01 -26.87 11.73
N CYS A 215 -12.71 -27.06 11.91
CA CYS A 215 -12.04 -27.02 13.19
C CYS A 215 -11.58 -25.59 13.47
N ARG A 216 -12.40 -24.81 14.18
CA ARG A 216 -11.97 -23.53 14.77
C ARG A 216 -12.08 -23.60 16.28
N GLY A 217 -10.97 -23.44 16.98
CA GLY A 217 -10.97 -23.30 18.44
C GLY A 217 -11.51 -24.50 19.22
N THR A 218 -12.37 -24.25 20.19
CA THR A 218 -12.94 -25.23 21.14
C THR A 218 -13.72 -26.37 20.48
N GLY A 219 -14.36 -26.13 19.33
CA GLY A 219 -15.14 -27.17 18.62
C GLY A 219 -14.28 -28.37 18.17
N CYS A 220 -12.98 -28.16 18.01
CA CYS A 220 -12.07 -29.24 17.68
C CYS A 220 -11.66 -30.11 18.89
N ARG A 221 -11.69 -29.52 20.09
CA ARG A 221 -11.50 -30.25 21.34
C ARG A 221 -12.70 -31.10 21.69
N GLU A 222 -13.92 -30.63 21.41
CA GLU A 222 -15.15 -31.41 21.58
C GLU A 222 -15.18 -32.61 20.63
N TRP A 223 -14.92 -32.37 19.34
CA TRP A 223 -14.83 -33.45 18.35
C TRP A 223 -13.75 -34.50 18.68
N ARG A 224 -12.55 -34.08 19.13
CA ARG A 224 -11.52 -35.03 19.58
C ARG A 224 -11.96 -35.81 20.81
N ARG A 225 -12.64 -35.17 21.77
CA ARG A 225 -13.17 -35.85 22.97
C ARG A 225 -14.20 -36.90 22.60
N GLU A 226 -15.15 -36.55 21.73
CA GLU A 226 -16.19 -37.47 21.23
C GLU A 226 -15.57 -38.65 20.47
N THR A 227 -14.68 -38.38 19.51
CA THR A 227 -14.00 -39.43 18.72
C THR A 227 -13.18 -40.36 19.63
N SER A 228 -12.48 -39.80 20.64
CA SER A 228 -11.70 -40.59 21.61
C SER A 228 -12.58 -41.41 22.56
N GLN A 229 -13.78 -40.91 22.90
CA GLN A 229 -14.78 -41.67 23.66
C GLN A 229 -15.34 -42.83 22.84
N GLN A 230 -15.67 -42.59 21.57
CA GLN A 230 -16.16 -43.62 20.64
C GLN A 230 -15.13 -44.71 20.40
N ALA A 231 -13.86 -44.37 20.17
CA ALA A 231 -12.78 -45.34 19.97
C ALA A 231 -12.56 -46.23 21.21
N ARG A 232 -12.69 -45.67 22.42
CA ARG A 232 -12.62 -46.44 23.68
C ARG A 232 -13.85 -47.30 23.93
N ALA A 233 -15.02 -46.91 23.43
CA ALA A 233 -16.24 -47.70 23.53
C ALA A 233 -16.29 -48.84 22.49
N ALA A 234 -15.52 -48.73 21.41
CA ALA A 234 -15.42 -49.71 20.34
C ALA A 234 -14.25 -50.71 20.50
N ALA A 235 -13.38 -50.49 21.49
CA ALA A 235 -12.26 -51.35 21.86
C ALA A 235 -12.64 -52.21 23.08
#